data_AF-A0A4Q2YRK8-F1
#
_entry.id   AF-A0A4Q2YRK8-F1
#
_cell.length_a   1.000
_cell.length_b   1.000
_cell.length_c   1.000
_cell.angle_alpha   90.00
_cell.angle_beta   90.00
_cell.angle_gamma   90.00
#
_symmetry.space_group_name_H-M   'P 1'
#
loop_
_entity.id
_entity.type
_entity.pdbx_description
1 polymer ?
#
loop_
_entity_poly.entity_id
_entity_poly.type
_entity_poly.pdbx_seq_one_letter_code
_entity_poly.pdbx_strand_id
1 'polypeptide(L)'
;SVHSGSDKFSIYPIIRRALQRSGAGLHVKTAGTNWLEEIVGLAEAGGEGLALAKSIYAKALENKAALCEPYATVIDIRDDRLPTAEEVRGWTSDQFTSALRHDPANPHYNPDLRQLLHVGFKIAAEMGDTYIGALTEHAAVIAKNVTYNLLERHMKQLFL
;
A
#
# COMPACT_ATOMS: atom_id res chain seq x y z
N SER A 1 16.13 8.83 -13.42
CA SER A 1 15.84 8.16 -12.14
C SER A 1 14.55 8.72 -11.59
N VAL A 2 13.58 7.89 -11.21
CA VAL A 2 12.31 8.32 -10.61
C VAL A 2 12.27 7.82 -9.17
N HIS A 3 12.40 8.76 -8.23
CA HIS A 3 12.18 8.51 -6.80
C HIS A 3 10.70 8.58 -6.48
N SER A 4 10.25 7.85 -5.44
CA SER A 4 8.82 7.70 -5.12
C SER A 4 8.01 7.30 -6.35
N GLY A 5 8.60 6.45 -7.19
CA GLY A 5 8.11 6.15 -8.52
C GLY A 5 6.89 5.24 -8.52
N SER A 6 6.59 4.62 -7.38
CA SER A 6 5.40 3.80 -7.21
C SER A 6 4.11 4.62 -7.20
N ASP A 7 3.03 4.01 -7.71
CA ASP A 7 1.70 4.60 -7.81
C ASP A 7 1.63 5.92 -8.62
N LYS A 8 2.62 6.15 -9.50
CA LYS A 8 2.68 7.33 -10.39
C LYS A 8 2.09 7.01 -11.77
N PHE A 9 0.96 6.32 -11.80
CA PHE A 9 0.39 5.77 -13.03
C PHE A 9 0.05 6.84 -14.09
N SER A 10 -0.34 8.05 -13.65
CA SER A 10 -0.66 9.16 -14.55
C SER A 10 0.54 9.63 -15.38
N ILE A 11 1.77 9.46 -14.89
CA ILE A 11 3.00 9.89 -15.60
C ILE A 11 3.71 8.74 -16.33
N TYR A 12 3.33 7.48 -16.11
CA TYR A 12 3.97 6.34 -16.78
C TYR A 12 3.88 6.41 -18.31
N PRO A 13 2.72 6.75 -18.92
CA PRO A 13 2.66 6.92 -20.37
C PRO A 13 3.58 8.03 -20.89
N ILE A 14 3.79 9.09 -20.09
CA ILE A 14 4.69 10.21 -20.44
C ILE A 14 6.15 9.74 -20.37
N ILE A 15 6.53 9.03 -19.30
CA ILE A 15 7.86 8.45 -19.13
C ILE A 15 8.18 7.50 -20.29
N ARG A 16 7.25 6.59 -20.62
CA ARG A 16 7.42 5.65 -21.73
C ARG A 16 7.70 6.34 -23.06
N ARG A 17 6.91 7.38 -23.41
CA ARG A 17 7.14 8.17 -24.63
C ARG A 17 8.50 8.87 -24.62
N ALA A 18 8.94 9.38 -23.47
CA ALA A 18 10.25 10.01 -23.34
C ALA A 18 11.39 9.00 -23.55
N LEU A 19 11.28 7.79 -23.01
CA LEU A 19 12.25 6.71 -23.21
C LEU A 19 12.34 6.29 -24.67
N GLN A 20 11.20 6.09 -25.33
CA GLN A 20 11.15 5.74 -26.76
C GLN A 20 11.80 6.79 -27.66
N ARG A 21 11.65 8.09 -27.32
CA ARG A 21 12.26 9.19 -28.08
C ARG A 21 13.75 9.35 -27.84
N SER A 22 14.22 9.07 -26.62
CA SER A 22 15.60 9.35 -26.21
C SER A 22 16.53 8.15 -26.30
N GLY A 23 15.99 6.92 -26.30
CA GLY A 23 16.78 5.70 -26.14
C GLY A 23 17.42 5.53 -24.76
N ALA A 24 17.04 6.37 -23.78
CA ALA A 24 17.60 6.32 -22.44
C ALA A 24 17.08 5.11 -21.65
N GLY A 25 17.87 4.67 -20.65
CA GLY A 25 17.43 3.72 -19.64
C GLY A 25 16.59 4.36 -18.52
N LEU A 26 15.82 3.55 -17.81
CA LEU A 26 15.00 3.98 -16.68
C LEU A 26 15.44 3.28 -15.38
N HIS A 27 15.56 4.06 -14.31
CA HIS A 27 15.67 3.55 -12.94
C HIS A 27 14.46 4.05 -12.15
N VAL A 28 13.60 3.15 -11.67
CA VAL A 28 12.40 3.45 -10.86
C VAL A 28 12.55 2.81 -9.49
N LYS A 29 12.27 3.59 -8.44
CA LYS A 29 12.28 3.10 -7.05
C LYS A 29 10.86 2.87 -6.55
N THR A 30 10.58 1.63 -6.15
CA THR A 30 9.37 1.21 -5.42
C THR A 30 9.81 0.62 -4.08
N ALA A 31 8.98 0.77 -3.04
CA ALA A 31 9.24 0.18 -1.72
C ALA A 31 7.92 0.07 -0.95
N GLY A 32 7.41 1.19 -0.44
CA GLY A 32 6.25 1.21 0.46
C GLY A 32 4.97 0.64 -0.16
N THR A 33 4.79 0.68 -1.47
CA THR A 33 3.63 0.03 -2.10
C THR A 33 3.71 -1.49 -2.10
N ASN A 34 4.89 -2.11 -2.08
CA ASN A 34 4.98 -3.57 -1.95
C ASN A 34 4.49 -3.99 -0.56
N TRP A 35 4.92 -3.26 0.46
CA TRP A 35 4.40 -3.34 1.82
C TRP A 35 2.86 -3.18 1.86
N LEU A 36 2.30 -2.19 1.16
CA LEU A 36 0.85 -2.03 1.10
C LEU A 36 0.13 -3.23 0.47
N GLU A 37 0.72 -3.86 -0.55
CA GLU A 37 0.14 -5.05 -1.18
C GLU A 37 0.28 -6.31 -0.30
N GLU A 38 1.25 -6.37 0.62
CA GLU A 38 1.29 -7.39 1.67
C GLU A 38 0.09 -7.26 2.61
N ILE A 39 -0.23 -6.03 3.07
CA ILE A 39 -1.42 -5.78 3.88
C ILE A 39 -2.70 -6.13 3.11
N VAL A 40 -2.80 -5.76 1.83
CA VAL A 40 -3.92 -6.15 0.97
C VAL A 40 -4.04 -7.68 0.93
N GLY A 41 -2.94 -8.40 0.72
CA GLY A 41 -2.92 -9.86 0.70
C GLY A 41 -3.36 -10.50 2.02
N LEU A 42 -2.93 -9.95 3.16
CA LEU A 42 -3.39 -10.37 4.49
C LEU A 42 -4.89 -10.13 4.67
N ALA A 43 -5.38 -8.95 4.28
CA ALA A 43 -6.80 -8.62 4.36
C ALA A 43 -7.65 -9.53 3.44
N GLU A 44 -7.19 -9.84 2.24
CA GLU A 44 -7.85 -10.77 1.31
C GLU A 44 -7.90 -12.21 1.82
N ALA A 45 -6.88 -12.65 2.57
CA ALA A 45 -6.87 -13.98 3.16
C ALA A 45 -7.99 -14.17 4.20
N GLY A 46 -8.54 -13.08 4.75
CA GLY A 46 -9.59 -13.15 5.77
C GLY A 46 -9.06 -13.64 7.11
N GLY A 47 -9.95 -14.10 7.99
CA GLY A 47 -9.58 -14.70 9.29
C GLY A 47 -8.56 -13.90 10.08
N GLU A 48 -7.51 -14.57 10.55
CA GLU A 48 -6.40 -13.96 11.30
C GLU A 48 -5.60 -12.96 10.46
N GLY A 49 -5.48 -13.16 9.13
CA GLY A 49 -4.83 -12.20 8.23
C GLY A 49 -5.56 -10.85 8.20
N LEU A 50 -6.89 -10.87 8.10
CA LEU A 50 -7.72 -9.66 8.19
C LEU A 50 -7.66 -9.05 9.59
N ALA A 51 -7.71 -9.86 10.64
CA ALA A 51 -7.57 -9.38 12.02
C ALA A 51 -6.24 -8.65 12.22
N LEU A 52 -5.14 -9.19 11.67
CA LEU A 52 -3.82 -8.60 11.70
C LEU A 52 -3.75 -7.27 10.93
N ALA A 53 -4.30 -7.22 9.70
CA ALA A 53 -4.35 -6.00 8.90
C ALA A 53 -5.12 -4.86 9.62
N LYS A 54 -6.25 -5.19 10.27
CA LYS A 54 -7.03 -4.24 11.09
C LYS A 54 -6.25 -3.77 12.32
N SER A 55 -5.52 -4.68 12.98
CA SER A 55 -4.67 -4.36 14.13
C SER A 55 -3.53 -3.40 13.76
N ILE A 56 -2.88 -3.63 12.61
CA ILE A 56 -1.85 -2.73 12.06
C ILE A 56 -2.44 -1.33 11.83
N TYR A 57 -3.63 -1.24 11.20
CA TYR A 57 -4.31 0.04 11.01
C TYR A 57 -4.61 0.75 12.33
N ALA A 58 -5.20 0.05 13.30
CA ALA A 58 -5.56 0.63 14.60
C ALA A 58 -4.34 1.19 15.33
N LYS A 59 -3.23 0.45 15.36
CA LYS A 59 -1.97 0.89 15.96
C LYS A 59 -1.32 2.04 15.17
N ALA A 60 -1.42 2.03 13.84
CA ALA A 60 -0.94 3.13 13.02
C ALA A 60 -1.73 4.41 13.29
N LEU A 61 -3.04 4.31 13.50
CA LEU A 61 -3.90 5.44 13.86
C LEU A 61 -3.54 6.01 15.24
N GLU A 62 -3.32 5.15 16.23
CA GLU A 62 -2.87 5.55 17.57
C GLU A 62 -1.50 6.25 17.55
N ASN A 63 -0.56 5.76 16.74
CA ASN A 63 0.81 6.28 16.65
C ASN A 63 1.02 7.27 15.50
N LYS A 64 -0.08 7.76 14.90
CA LYS A 64 -0.05 8.54 13.66
C LYS A 64 0.93 9.70 13.70
N ALA A 65 0.93 10.50 14.78
CA ALA A 65 1.78 11.68 14.88
C ALA A 65 3.28 11.33 14.68
N ALA A 66 3.78 10.31 15.38
CA ALA A 66 5.17 9.86 15.29
C ALA A 66 5.47 9.15 13.97
N LEU A 67 4.51 8.42 13.40
CA LEU A 67 4.67 7.77 12.10
C LEU A 67 4.71 8.77 10.94
N CYS A 68 3.93 9.85 11.03
CA CYS A 68 3.79 10.86 10.00
C CYS A 68 4.90 11.91 10.01
N GLU A 69 5.46 12.26 11.18
CA GLU A 69 6.48 13.32 11.33
C GLU A 69 7.63 13.21 10.29
N PRO A 70 8.30 12.05 10.09
CA PRO A 70 9.42 11.96 9.16
C PRO A 70 9.01 12.11 7.68
N TYR A 71 7.72 12.02 7.38
CA TYR A 71 7.15 12.04 6.04
C TYR A 71 6.23 13.25 5.81
N ALA A 72 6.18 14.21 6.73
CA ALA A 72 5.23 15.33 6.73
C ALA A 72 5.27 16.18 5.45
N THR A 73 6.39 16.18 4.71
CA THR A 73 6.55 16.92 3.44
C THR A 73 6.03 16.17 2.22
N VAL A 74 5.68 14.88 2.34
CA VAL A 74 5.31 14.01 1.22
C VAL A 74 3.99 13.27 1.41
N ILE A 75 3.33 13.45 2.55
CA ILE A 75 1.98 12.95 2.83
C ILE A 75 0.99 14.10 2.93
N ASP A 76 -0.28 13.82 2.70
CA ASP A 76 -1.38 14.78 2.74
C ASP A 76 -2.60 14.09 3.35
N ILE A 77 -2.47 13.73 4.63
CA ILE A 77 -3.49 12.97 5.37
C ILE A 77 -4.45 13.94 6.01
N ARG A 78 -5.73 13.76 5.72
CA ARG A 78 -6.85 14.44 6.36
C ARG A 78 -7.46 13.60 7.47
N ASP A 79 -7.33 14.10 8.70
CA ASP A 79 -7.81 13.43 9.91
C ASP A 79 -9.30 13.13 9.90
N ASP A 80 -10.11 14.03 9.34
CA ASP A 80 -11.56 13.89 9.22
C ASP A 80 -11.99 12.83 8.20
N ARG A 81 -11.05 12.29 7.41
CA ARG A 81 -11.28 11.24 6.41
C ARG A 81 -10.77 9.87 6.84
N LEU A 82 -10.09 9.78 7.99
CA LEU A 82 -9.62 8.51 8.53
C LEU A 82 -10.77 7.82 9.27
N PRO A 83 -11.14 6.58 8.90
CA PRO A 83 -12.10 5.81 9.67
C PRO A 83 -11.54 5.49 11.06
N THR A 84 -12.39 5.46 12.06
CA THR A 84 -12.01 5.10 13.42
C THR A 84 -11.54 3.65 13.49
N ALA A 85 -10.75 3.33 14.51
CA ALA A 85 -10.34 1.94 14.75
C ALA A 85 -11.53 1.02 15.03
N GLU A 86 -12.63 1.54 15.59
CA GLU A 86 -13.86 0.79 15.84
C GLU A 86 -14.59 0.46 14.53
N GLU A 87 -14.75 1.43 13.63
CA GLU A 87 -15.32 1.21 12.31
C GLU A 87 -14.54 0.15 11.52
N VAL A 88 -13.21 0.29 11.46
CA VAL A 88 -12.34 -0.65 10.72
C VAL A 88 -12.36 -2.06 11.34
N ARG A 89 -12.54 -2.18 12.66
CA ARG A 89 -12.68 -3.49 13.32
C ARG A 89 -13.87 -4.27 12.78
N GLY A 90 -14.95 -3.58 12.44
CA GLY A 90 -16.17 -4.16 11.86
C GLY A 90 -16.09 -4.49 10.37
N TRP A 91 -15.04 -4.07 9.66
CA TRP A 91 -14.97 -4.23 8.20
C TRP A 91 -14.82 -5.68 7.73
N THR A 92 -15.38 -6.00 6.57
CA THR A 92 -15.06 -7.21 5.83
C THR A 92 -13.72 -7.09 5.09
N SER A 93 -13.19 -8.20 4.57
CA SER A 93 -12.03 -8.19 3.66
C SER A 93 -12.24 -7.26 2.47
N ASP A 94 -13.44 -7.28 1.86
CA ASP A 94 -13.76 -6.45 0.70
C ASP A 94 -13.75 -4.96 1.05
N GLN A 95 -14.29 -4.58 2.22
CA GLN A 95 -14.29 -3.19 2.67
C GLN A 95 -12.87 -2.69 2.93
N PHE A 96 -12.06 -3.49 3.65
CA PHE A 96 -10.69 -3.12 3.97
C PHE A 96 -9.83 -2.98 2.72
N THR A 97 -9.90 -3.97 1.81
CA THR A 97 -9.10 -3.97 0.58
C THR A 97 -9.56 -2.90 -0.41
N SER A 98 -10.87 -2.64 -0.52
CA SER A 98 -11.40 -1.54 -1.34
C SER A 98 -10.92 -0.17 -0.86
N ALA A 99 -10.86 0.03 0.47
CA ALA A 99 -10.32 1.26 1.04
C ALA A 99 -8.82 1.43 0.81
N LEU A 100 -8.05 0.33 0.86
CA LEU A 100 -6.59 0.36 0.80
C LEU A 100 -6.01 0.37 -0.62
N ARG A 101 -6.58 -0.40 -1.56
CA ARG A 101 -6.05 -0.55 -2.92
C ARG A 101 -6.10 0.78 -3.65
N HIS A 102 -5.00 1.16 -4.31
CA HIS A 102 -4.94 2.39 -5.10
C HIS A 102 -5.83 2.26 -6.35
N ASP A 103 -7.08 2.69 -6.24
CA ASP A 103 -8.04 2.76 -7.34
C ASP A 103 -8.89 4.04 -7.22
N PRO A 104 -8.52 5.13 -7.92
CA PRO A 104 -9.26 6.38 -7.85
C PRO A 104 -10.69 6.30 -8.41
N ALA A 105 -11.03 5.25 -9.16
CA ALA A 105 -12.39 5.04 -9.67
C ALA A 105 -13.29 4.32 -8.66
N ASN A 106 -12.71 3.67 -7.63
CA ASN A 106 -13.48 3.00 -6.59
C ASN A 106 -13.96 4.02 -5.55
N PRO A 107 -15.28 4.19 -5.34
CA PRO A 107 -15.81 5.15 -4.36
C PRO A 107 -15.43 4.83 -2.91
N HIS A 108 -15.02 3.60 -2.62
CA HIS A 108 -14.57 3.19 -1.30
C HIS A 108 -13.08 3.42 -1.07
N TYR A 109 -12.30 3.73 -2.12
CA TYR A 109 -10.88 4.01 -1.98
C TYR A 109 -10.63 5.22 -1.08
N ASN A 110 -9.77 5.03 -0.07
CA ASN A 110 -9.43 6.07 0.88
C ASN A 110 -7.91 6.38 0.79
N PRO A 111 -7.52 7.48 0.12
CA PRO A 111 -6.11 7.85 -0.04
C PRO A 111 -5.45 8.19 1.30
N ASP A 112 -6.19 8.75 2.26
CA ASP A 112 -5.69 9.13 3.59
C ASP A 112 -5.33 7.88 4.41
N LEU A 113 -6.22 6.88 4.40
CA LEU A 113 -5.97 5.56 5.00
C LEU A 113 -4.76 4.86 4.35
N ARG A 114 -4.66 4.91 3.01
CA ARG A 114 -3.53 4.32 2.29
C ARG A 114 -2.21 4.99 2.69
N GLN A 115 -2.18 6.32 2.78
CA GLN A 115 -0.99 7.05 3.21
C GLN A 115 -0.61 6.75 4.66
N LEU A 116 -1.58 6.65 5.57
CA LEU A 116 -1.32 6.27 6.96
C LEU A 116 -0.67 4.89 7.04
N LEU A 117 -1.23 3.89 6.35
CA LEU A 117 -0.65 2.55 6.31
C LEU A 117 0.70 2.53 5.59
N HIS A 118 0.90 3.38 4.57
CA HIS A 118 2.17 3.46 3.84
C HIS A 118 3.34 3.86 4.77
N VAL A 119 3.10 4.77 5.72
CA VAL A 119 4.10 5.16 6.73
C VAL A 119 4.05 4.28 8.00
N GLY A 120 3.06 3.40 8.11
CA GLY A 120 2.84 2.50 9.23
C GLY A 120 3.67 1.21 9.25
N PHE A 121 4.62 1.02 8.31
CA PHE A 121 5.44 -0.20 8.22
C PHE A 121 6.21 -0.54 9.52
N LYS A 122 6.56 0.48 10.33
CA LYS A 122 7.20 0.27 11.64
C LYS A 122 6.33 -0.57 12.58
N ILE A 123 5.01 -0.41 12.52
CA ILE A 123 4.07 -1.18 13.34
C ILE A 123 4.21 -2.68 13.05
N ALA A 124 4.25 -3.10 11.78
CA ALA A 124 4.44 -4.51 11.46
C ALA A 124 5.85 -5.01 11.78
N ALA A 125 6.87 -4.17 11.61
CA ALA A 125 8.23 -4.53 12.02
C ALA A 125 8.32 -4.84 13.52
N GLU A 126 7.64 -4.05 14.37
CA GLU A 126 7.56 -4.27 15.81
C GLU A 126 6.77 -5.54 16.21
N MET A 127 5.92 -6.07 15.32
CA MET A 127 5.19 -7.32 15.55
C MET A 127 6.05 -8.58 15.35
N GLY A 128 7.25 -8.44 14.76
CA GLY A 128 8.25 -9.50 14.65
C GLY A 128 7.69 -10.80 14.06
N ASP A 129 7.88 -11.90 14.80
CA ASP A 129 7.47 -13.26 14.39
C ASP A 129 5.98 -13.38 14.09
N THR A 130 5.13 -12.55 14.71
CA THR A 130 3.68 -12.56 14.41
C THR A 130 3.43 -12.14 12.96
N TYR A 131 4.08 -11.05 12.51
CA TYR A 131 3.92 -10.57 11.15
C TYR A 131 4.59 -11.53 10.14
N ILE A 132 5.80 -12.00 10.44
CA ILE A 132 6.54 -12.93 9.57
C ILE A 132 5.79 -14.28 9.43
N GLY A 133 5.20 -14.77 10.51
CA GLY A 133 4.37 -15.98 10.50
C GLY A 133 3.17 -15.81 9.58
N ALA A 134 2.44 -14.70 9.70
CA ALA A 134 1.29 -14.40 8.85
C ALA A 134 1.67 -14.25 7.36
N LEU A 135 2.84 -13.65 7.06
CA LEU A 135 3.36 -13.60 5.69
C LEU A 135 3.64 -14.99 5.12
N THR A 136 4.16 -15.90 5.95
CA THR A 136 4.46 -17.27 5.54
C THR A 136 3.19 -18.07 5.31
N GLU A 137 2.22 -17.96 6.23
CA GLU A 137 0.94 -18.65 6.14
C GLU A 137 0.11 -18.22 4.92
N HIS A 138 0.10 -16.91 4.61
CA HIS A 138 -0.71 -16.34 3.54
C HIS A 138 0.11 -16.02 2.26
N ALA A 139 1.29 -16.62 2.13
CA ALA A 139 2.26 -16.31 1.07
C ALA A 139 1.68 -16.37 -0.34
N ALA A 140 0.80 -17.33 -0.64
CA ALA A 140 0.19 -17.46 -1.97
C ALA A 140 -0.69 -16.27 -2.34
N VAL A 141 -1.52 -15.78 -1.42
CA VAL A 141 -2.43 -14.63 -1.65
C VAL A 141 -1.63 -13.33 -1.70
N ILE A 142 -0.65 -13.18 -0.81
CA ILE A 142 0.24 -12.02 -0.78
C ILE A 142 1.08 -11.94 -2.06
N ALA A 143 1.70 -13.04 -2.48
CA ALA A 143 2.53 -13.09 -3.68
C ALA A 143 1.74 -12.68 -4.93
N LYS A 144 0.48 -13.14 -5.07
CA LYS A 144 -0.40 -12.70 -6.16
C LYS A 144 -0.53 -11.17 -6.20
N ASN A 145 -0.76 -10.52 -5.06
CA ASN A 145 -0.93 -9.06 -4.98
C ASN A 145 0.37 -8.31 -5.26
N VAL A 146 1.47 -8.71 -4.62
CA VAL A 146 2.78 -8.09 -4.81
C VAL A 146 3.26 -8.25 -6.26
N THR A 147 3.14 -9.44 -6.84
CA THR A 147 3.50 -9.70 -8.23
C THR A 147 2.63 -8.89 -9.19
N TYR A 148 1.32 -8.84 -8.99
CA TYR A 148 0.43 -8.03 -9.83
C TYR A 148 0.82 -6.54 -9.79
N ASN A 149 1.11 -6.00 -8.60
CA ASN A 149 1.53 -4.62 -8.47
C ASN A 149 2.86 -4.36 -9.20
N LEU A 150 3.88 -5.18 -8.99
CA LEU A 150 5.17 -5.01 -9.64
C LEU A 150 5.08 -5.18 -11.16
N LEU A 151 4.44 -6.25 -11.63
CA LEU A 151 4.42 -6.60 -13.05
C LEU A 151 3.39 -5.77 -13.82
N GLU A 152 2.12 -5.93 -13.51
CA GLU A 152 1.01 -5.39 -14.31
C GLU A 152 0.89 -3.88 -14.16
N ARG A 153 0.96 -3.38 -12.92
CA ARG A 153 0.75 -1.95 -12.63
C ARG A 153 1.98 -1.10 -12.90
N HIS A 154 3.19 -1.66 -12.77
CA HIS A 154 4.44 -0.91 -12.91
C HIS A 154 5.22 -1.30 -14.17
N MET A 155 5.79 -2.51 -14.21
CA MET A 155 6.72 -2.88 -15.29
C MET A 155 6.06 -2.84 -16.67
N LYS A 156 4.86 -3.44 -16.83
CA LYS A 156 4.16 -3.40 -18.11
C LYS A 156 3.82 -1.97 -18.52
N GLN A 157 3.26 -1.15 -17.63
CA GLN A 157 2.90 0.24 -17.97
C GLN A 157 4.11 1.08 -18.42
N LEU A 158 5.30 0.82 -17.89
CA LEU A 158 6.52 1.55 -18.24
C LEU A 158 7.18 1.04 -19.53
N PHE A 159 7.07 -0.26 -19.84
CA PHE A 159 7.90 -0.91 -20.86
C PHE A 159 7.13 -1.63 -21.97
N LEU A 160 5.88 -2.07 -21.76
CA LEU A 160 5.06 -2.87 -22.70
C LEU A 160 3.82 -2.11 -23.16
#